data_AF-A0A0C3EZX7-F1
#
_entry.id   AF-A0A0C3EZX7-F1
#
_cell.length_a   1.000
_cell.length_b   1.000
_cell.length_c   1.000
_cell.angle_alpha   90.00
_cell.angle_beta   90.00
_cell.angle_gamma   90.00
#
_symmetry.space_group_name_H-M   'P 1'
#
loop_
_entity.id
_entity.type
_entity.pdbx_description
1 polymer ?
#
loop_
_entity_poly.entity_id
_entity_poly.type
_entity_poly.pdbx_seq_one_letter_code
_entity_poly.pdbx_strand_id
1 'polypeptide(L)' 'YNIIDVHAETLNYTLKLPNSSNTYPMYHASELKPFLANDAVLFPGRELSQLQPIITSNGLEKYLVQEIINS' A
#
# COMPACT_ATOMS: atom_id res chain seq x y z
N TYR A 1 3.85 5.33 -0.42
CA TYR A 1 3.80 6.73 0.04
C TYR A 1 4.69 7.56 -0.87
N ASN A 2 4.53 8.88 -0.87
CA ASN A 2 5.43 9.79 -1.58
C ASN A 2 6.25 10.58 -0.56
N ILE A 3 7.50 10.89 -0.88
CA ILE A 3 8.34 11.78 -0.06
C ILE A 3 7.95 13.22 -0.38
N ILE A 4 7.77 14.05 0.64
CA ILE A 4 7.43 15.48 0.49
C ILE A 4 8.50 16.41 1.05
N ASP A 5 9.37 15.93 1.94
CA ASP A 5 10.55 16.66 2.41
C ASP A 5 11.69 15.71 2.79
N VAL A 6 12.92 16.21 2.71
CA VAL A 6 14.15 15.44 2.97
C VAL A 6 15.13 16.27 3.79
N HIS A 7 15.48 15.75 4.97
CA HIS A 7 16.50 16.28 5.87
C HIS A 7 17.73 15.36 5.82
N ALA A 8 18.53 15.48 4.76
CA ALA A 8 19.61 14.55 4.47
C ALA A 8 20.70 14.53 5.56
N GLU A 9 20.94 15.68 6.19
CA GLU A 9 21.88 15.86 7.30
C GLU A 9 21.55 15.00 8.53
N THR A 10 20.27 14.69 8.74
CA THR A 10 19.81 13.80 9.83
C THR A 10 19.22 12.49 9.31
N LEU A 11 19.29 12.24 8.00
CA LEU A 11 18.70 11.08 7.32
C LEU A 11 17.19 10.92 7.60
N ASN A 12 16.46 12.03 7.76
CA ASN A 12 15.01 12.00 7.98
C ASN A 12 14.23 12.38 6.72
N TYR A 13 13.07 11.75 6.55
CA TYR A 13 12.18 11.97 5.42
C TYR A 13 10.76 12.21 5.92
N THR A 14 10.09 13.21 5.36
CA THR A 14 8.67 13.46 5.62
C THR A 14 7.84 12.87 4.50
N LEU A 15 6.83 12.06 4.85
CA LEU A 15 6.03 11.30 3.89
C LEU A 15 4.61 11.86 3.73
N LYS A 16 4.07 11.84 2.51
CA LYS A 16 2.63 12.00 2.29
C LYS A 16 1.95 10.64 2.41
N LEU A 17 1.22 10.46 3.50
CA LEU A 17 0.41 9.26 3.75
C LEU A 17 -1.06 9.52 3.37
N PRO A 18 -1.75 8.58 2.71
CA PRO A 18 -3.19 8.69 2.52
C PRO A 18 -3.90 8.60 3.88
N ASN A 19 -4.93 9.42 4.09
CA ASN A 19 -5.75 9.45 5.31
C ASN A 19 -5.05 9.90 6.60
N SER A 20 -3.84 10.48 6.55
CA SER A 20 -3.17 11.02 7.74
C SER A 20 -3.60 12.46 8.00
N SER A 21 -4.80 12.67 8.55
CA SER A 21 -5.30 14.03 8.81
C SER A 21 -4.66 14.70 10.04
N ASN A 22 -3.85 14.00 10.84
CA ASN A 22 -3.32 14.58 12.08
C ASN A 22 -1.99 13.98 12.59
N THR A 23 -1.15 13.47 11.69
CA THR A 23 0.18 12.95 12.06
C THR A 23 1.24 13.81 11.39
N TYR A 24 2.41 13.97 12.05
CA TYR A 24 3.63 14.47 11.41
C TYR A 24 4.49 13.26 10.99
N PRO A 25 4.35 12.77 9.75
CA PRO A 25 4.92 11.50 9.30
C PRO A 25 6.38 11.66 8.88
N MET A 26 7.25 12.00 9.84
CA MET A 26 8.69 12.05 9.65
C MET A 26 9.33 10.76 10.17
N TYR A 27 10.18 10.16 9.34
CA TYR A 27 10.81 8.86 9.61
C TYR A 27 12.29 8.92 9.30
N HIS A 28 13.10 8.21 10.09
CA HIS A 28 14.52 8.05 9.80
C HIS A 28 14.72 7.06 8.65
N ALA A 29 15.80 7.21 7.87
CA ALA A 29 16.12 6.37 6.72
C ALA A 29 16.14 4.87 7.05
N SER A 30 16.54 4.50 8.27
CA SER A 30 16.58 3.10 8.74
C SER A 30 15.21 2.46 8.90
N GLU A 31 14.15 3.26 9.02
CA GLU A 31 12.75 2.80 9.13
C GLU A 31 12.09 2.66 7.76
N LEU A 32 12.73 3.17 6.71
CA LEU A 32 12.19 3.22 5.36
C LEU A 32 12.86 2.18 4.47
N LYS A 33 12.07 1.65 3.54
CA LYS A 33 12.55 0.77 2.49
C LYS A 33 12.05 1.28 1.14
N PRO A 34 12.89 1.31 0.10
CA PRO A 34 12.43 1.61 -1.24
C PRO A 34 11.29 0.67 -1.64
N PHE A 35 10.28 1.23 -2.31
CA PHE A 35 9.24 0.41 -2.92
C PHE A 35 9.83 -0.39 -4.07
N LEU A 36 9.60 -1.70 -4.05
CA LEU A 36 9.90 -2.60 -5.14
C LEU A 36 8.60 -3.28 -5.55
N ALA A 37 8.23 -3.19 -6.82
CA ALA A 37 7.07 -3.87 -7.35
C ALA A 37 7.24 -5.39 -7.21
N ASN A 38 6.15 -6.10 -6.98
CA ASN A 38 6.18 -7.57 -6.93
C ASN A 38 6.54 -8.12 -8.32
N ASP A 39 7.47 -9.07 -8.37
CA ASP A 39 7.77 -9.81 -9.59
C ASP A 39 6.82 -11.00 -9.70
N ALA A 40 5.85 -10.90 -10.61
CA ALA A 40 4.83 -11.91 -10.83
C ALA A 40 5.39 -13.21 -11.41
N VAL A 41 6.52 -13.15 -12.13
CA VAL A 41 7.17 -14.34 -12.71
C VAL A 41 7.85 -15.15 -11.62
N LEU A 42 8.51 -14.49 -10.67
CA LEU A 42 9.20 -15.16 -9.57
C LEU A 42 8.26 -15.55 -8.41
N PHE A 43 7.17 -14.79 -8.21
CA PHE A 43 6.25 -15.00 -7.10
C PHE A 43 4.77 -14.92 -7.55
N PRO A 44 4.28 -15.91 -8.33
CA PRO A 44 2.91 -15.89 -8.85
C PRO A 44 1.84 -15.91 -7.74
N GLY A 45 2.15 -16.50 -6.57
CA GLY A 45 1.25 -16.49 -5.41
C GLY A 45 1.23 -15.19 -4.60
N ARG A 46 2.06 -14.19 -4.95
CA ARG A 46 2.08 -12.86 -4.32
C ARG A 46 1.27 -11.83 -5.10
N GLU A 47 0.74 -12.19 -6.27
CA GLU A 47 -0.31 -11.41 -6.88
C GLU A 47 -1.61 -11.64 -6.12
N LEU A 48 -2.17 -10.55 -5.60
CA LEU A 48 -3.54 -10.52 -5.15
C LEU A 48 -4.40 -10.85 -6.37
N SER A 49 -5.06 -12.01 -6.36
CA SER A 49 -6.14 -12.28 -7.30
C SER A 49 -7.17 -11.18 -7.13
N GLN A 50 -7.18 -10.23 -8.06
CA GLN A 50 -8.20 -9.20 -8.10
C GLN A 50 -9.52 -9.92 -8.36
N LEU A 51 -10.33 -10.08 -7.31
CA LEU A 51 -11.65 -10.65 -7.43
C LEU A 51 -12.40 -9.82 -8.47
N GLN A 52 -12.99 -10.48 -9.46
CA GLN A 52 -13.82 -9.78 -10.45
C GLN A 52 -15.01 -9.14 -9.70
N PRO A 53 -15.31 -7.85 -9.94
CA PRO A 53 -16.44 -7.21 -9.28
C PRO A 53 -17.75 -7.85 -9.75
N ILE A 54 -18.63 -8.15 -8.80
CA ILE A 54 -20.01 -8.51 -9.08
C ILE A 54 -20.80 -7.19 -9.16
N ILE A 55 -21.40 -6.92 -10.31
CA ILE A 55 -22.32 -5.78 -10.45
C ILE A 55 -23.66 -6.18 -9.82
N THR A 56 -24.03 -5.49 -8.76
CA THR A 56 -25.36 -5.63 -8.16
C THR A 56 -26.44 -5.05 -9.07
N SER A 57 -27.70 -5.46 -8.88
CA SER A 57 -28.87 -4.95 -9.63
C SER A 57 -29.00 -3.42 -9.65
N ASN A 58 -28.31 -2.73 -8.74
CA ASN A 58 -28.35 -1.29 -8.56
C ASN A 58 -27.11 -0.59 -9.17
N GLY A 59 -26.27 -1.32 -9.91
CA GLY A 59 -25.07 -0.80 -10.56
C GLY A 59 -23.86 -0.63 -9.64
N LEU A 60 -23.92 -1.07 -8.38
CA LEU A 60 -22.80 -0.97 -7.45
C LEU A 60 -21.90 -2.21 -7.58
N GLU A 61 -20.60 -1.97 -7.75
CA GLU A 61 -19.57 -3.01 -7.70
C GLU A 61 -19.43 -3.54 -6.27
N LYS A 62 -19.56 -4.87 -6.11
CA LYS A 62 -19.27 -5.56 -4.86
C LYS A 62 -18.27 -6.68 -5.10
N TYR A 63 -17.31 -6.80 -4.20
CA TYR A 63 -16.33 -7.89 -4.18
C TYR A 63 -16.77 -8.90 -3.10
N LEU A 64 -16.92 -10.17 -3.47
CA LEU A 64 -17.29 -11.23 -2.52
C LEU A 64 -16.01 -11.79 -1.90
N VAL A 65 -15.82 -11.59 -0.59
CA VAL A 65 -14.70 -12.18 0.15
C VAL A 65 -15.05 -13.63 0.47
N GLN A 66 -14.35 -14.59 -0.15
CA GLN A 66 -14.62 -16.02 0.04
C GLN A 66 -14.12 -16.54 1.39
N GLU A 67 -12.94 -16.13 1.82
CA GLU A 67 -12.33 -16.59 3.07
C GLU A 67 -11.29 -15.57 3.57
N ILE A 68 -11.12 -15.48 4.89
CA ILE A 68 -10.03 -14.73 5.51
C ILE A 68 -8.90 -15.71 5.78
N ILE A 69 -7.79 -15.57 5.05
CA ILE A 69 -6.61 -16.42 5.27
C ILE A 69 -5.82 -15.82 6.45
N ASN A 70 -5.81 -16.51 7.59
CA ASN A 70 -4.87 -16.25 8.68
C ASN A 70 -3.61 -17.09 8.45
N SER A 71 -2.47 -16.41 8.32
CA SER A 71 -1.12 -16.99 8.27
C SER A 71 -0.48 -17.02 9.65
#